data_AF-A0A1M5PXR2-F1
#
_entry.id   AF-A0A1M5PXR2-F1
#
_cell.length_a   1.000
_cell.length_b   1.000
_cell.length_c   1.000
_cell.angle_alpha   90.00
_cell.angle_beta   90.00
_cell.angle_gamma   90.00
#
_symmetry.space_group_name_H-M   'P 1'
#
loop_
_entity.id
_entity.type
_entity.pdbx_description
1 polymer ?
#
loop_
_entity_poly.entity_id
_entity_poly.type
_entity_poly.pdbx_seq_one_letter_code
_entity_poly.pdbx_strand_id
1 'polypeptide(L)'
;MGDVEEADRLLRSLDGRSADQVRVGVGDVQVVLDDGSLLTLACPVTVAGQSGVCVEPTSLDGVAPLHPWLRTTARDAGVDATGALSFTVGPTTLRCAPDPSYEACAHDGPGGAEVVCMPGGGLAIWGCPPAARNAAGAGRRRVAANWHAVHRVLPGRAARVGPIAAPPRRRGQRGGPP
;
A
#
# COMPACT_ATOMS: atom_id res chain seq x y z
N MET A 1 -16.59 2.27 10.77
CA MET A 1 -16.06 2.91 11.99
C MET A 1 -15.10 1.97 12.71
N GLY A 2 -15.44 0.68 12.89
CA GLY A 2 -14.55 -0.31 13.52
C GLY A 2 -13.18 -0.49 12.83
N ASP A 3 -13.10 -0.45 11.50
CA ASP A 3 -11.82 -0.69 10.80
C ASP A 3 -10.79 0.41 11.05
N VAL A 4 -11.21 1.69 11.11
CA VAL A 4 -10.30 2.80 11.40
C VAL A 4 -9.77 2.69 12.84
N GLU A 5 -10.65 2.40 13.80
CA GLU A 5 -10.26 2.24 15.21
C GLU A 5 -9.30 1.06 15.40
N GLU A 6 -9.54 -0.06 14.71
CA GLU A 6 -8.69 -1.24 14.77
C GLU A 6 -7.34 -1.01 14.07
N ALA A 7 -7.34 -0.35 12.90
CA ALA A 7 -6.11 0.02 12.21
C ALA A 7 -5.27 0.99 13.05
N ASP A 8 -5.88 2.02 13.64
CA ASP A 8 -5.22 2.93 14.57
C ASP A 8 -4.64 2.20 15.78
N ARG A 9 -5.38 1.22 16.34
CA ARG A 9 -4.89 0.40 17.45
C ARG A 9 -3.65 -0.40 17.05
N LEU A 10 -3.60 -0.93 15.83
CA LEU A 10 -2.44 -1.65 15.30
C LEU A 10 -1.28 -0.71 15.00
N LEU A 11 -1.53 0.43 14.37
CA LEU A 11 -0.50 1.42 14.02
C LEU A 11 0.14 2.05 15.26
N ARG A 12 -0.59 2.22 16.36
CA ARG A 12 -0.01 2.62 17.65
C ARG A 12 1.06 1.67 18.19
N SER A 13 1.20 0.46 17.65
CA SER A 13 2.34 -0.42 17.98
C SER A 13 3.70 0.11 17.45
N LEU A 14 3.65 1.05 16.50
CA LEU A 14 4.81 1.77 15.98
C LEU A 14 5.36 2.80 16.98
N ASP A 15 4.56 3.24 17.95
CA ASP A 15 4.98 4.27 18.91
C ASP A 15 6.16 3.79 19.75
N GLY A 16 7.21 4.62 19.81
CA GLY A 16 8.44 4.28 20.53
C GLY A 16 9.39 3.37 19.75
N ARG A 17 9.06 2.95 18.52
CA ARG A 17 9.95 2.16 17.64
C ARG A 17 10.89 3.05 16.86
N SER A 18 12.10 2.59 16.63
CA SER A 18 13.07 3.30 15.80
C SER A 18 13.14 2.70 14.39
N ALA A 19 13.28 3.56 13.37
CA ALA A 19 13.52 3.08 12.01
C ALA A 19 14.97 2.60 11.87
N ASP A 20 15.17 1.31 11.68
CA ASP A 20 16.48 0.69 11.55
C ASP A 20 16.99 0.71 10.12
N GLN A 21 16.09 0.58 9.15
CA GLN A 21 16.43 0.53 7.73
C GLN A 21 15.37 1.22 6.87
N VAL A 22 15.81 1.91 5.83
CA VAL A 22 14.97 2.32 4.69
C VAL A 22 15.40 1.49 3.50
N ARG A 23 14.44 0.83 2.84
CA ARG A 23 14.63 0.04 1.63
C ARG A 23 13.89 0.74 0.49
N VAL A 24 14.51 0.75 -0.68
CA VAL A 24 13.90 1.24 -1.91
C VAL A 24 13.64 0.05 -2.80
N GLY A 25 12.36 -0.23 -3.05
CA GLY A 25 11.89 -1.26 -3.96
C GLY A 25 11.60 -0.71 -5.35
N VAL A 26 11.08 -1.56 -6.22
CA VAL A 26 10.56 -1.11 -7.52
C VAL A 26 9.13 -0.64 -7.31
N GLY A 27 8.94 0.67 -7.14
CA GLY A 27 7.61 1.25 -6.95
C GLY A 27 7.25 1.56 -5.50
N ASP A 28 8.11 1.22 -4.54
CA ASP A 28 7.84 1.41 -3.12
C ASP A 28 9.07 1.78 -2.31
N VAL A 29 8.80 2.28 -1.11
CA VAL A 29 9.77 2.45 -0.04
C VAL A 29 9.28 1.71 1.18
N GLN A 30 10.19 1.02 1.84
CA GLN A 30 9.88 0.29 3.06
C GLN A 30 10.74 0.82 4.21
N VAL A 31 10.09 1.19 5.31
CA VAL A 31 10.73 1.53 6.59
C VAL A 31 10.63 0.30 7.48
N VAL A 32 11.79 -0.28 7.80
CA VAL A 32 11.90 -1.41 8.73
C VAL A 32 12.21 -0.87 10.11
N LEU A 33 11.45 -1.30 11.10
CA LEU A 33 11.63 -0.89 12.49
C LEU A 33 12.49 -1.87 13.29
N ASP A 34 12.94 -1.43 14.46
CA ASP A 34 13.79 -2.20 15.39
C ASP A 34 13.19 -3.53 15.88
N ASP A 35 11.88 -3.66 15.90
CA ASP A 35 11.16 -4.88 16.26
C ASP A 35 10.89 -5.80 15.06
N GLY A 36 11.36 -5.40 13.87
CA GLY A 36 11.22 -6.12 12.62
C GLY A 36 9.90 -5.88 11.89
N SER A 37 9.01 -5.04 12.42
CA SER A 37 7.82 -4.60 11.69
C SER A 37 8.17 -3.74 10.48
N LEU A 38 7.25 -3.67 9.52
CA LEU A 38 7.45 -3.00 8.24
C LEU A 38 6.37 -1.95 8.01
N LEU A 39 6.77 -0.78 7.52
CA LEU A 39 5.88 0.20 6.92
C LEU A 39 6.24 0.37 5.44
N THR A 40 5.31 0.11 4.55
CA THR A 40 5.46 0.24 3.10
C THR A 40 4.71 1.47 2.59
N LEU A 41 5.36 2.23 1.73
CA LEU A 41 4.86 3.44 1.09
C LEU A 41 5.00 3.25 -0.43
N ALA A 42 3.90 3.02 -1.12
CA ALA A 42 3.88 2.75 -2.56
C ALA A 42 3.40 3.95 -3.38
N CYS A 43 2.96 5.02 -2.71
CA CYS A 43 2.54 6.27 -3.35
C CYS A 43 3.33 7.46 -2.79
N PRO A 44 3.38 8.58 -3.54
CA PRO A 44 4.06 9.80 -3.08
C PRO A 44 3.58 10.24 -1.71
N VAL A 45 4.53 10.59 -0.85
CA VAL A 45 4.25 10.92 0.56
C VAL A 45 4.60 12.37 0.82
N THR A 46 3.69 13.11 1.44
CA THR A 46 3.96 14.50 1.81
C THR A 46 4.66 14.55 3.17
N VAL A 47 5.75 15.30 3.26
CA VAL A 47 6.47 15.57 4.51
C VAL A 47 5.96 16.88 5.11
N ALA A 48 5.17 16.78 6.17
CA ALA A 48 4.74 17.92 6.97
C ALA A 48 5.89 18.43 7.87
N GLY A 49 6.02 19.75 7.98
CA GLY A 49 7.08 20.42 8.74
C GLY A 49 8.27 20.91 7.90
N GLN A 50 8.38 20.48 6.64
CA GLN A 50 9.39 20.94 5.68
C GLN A 50 8.71 21.30 4.35
N SER A 51 8.14 22.50 4.24
CA SER A 51 7.56 23.09 3.01
C SER A 51 6.73 22.17 2.09
N GLY A 52 6.13 21.09 2.60
CA GLY A 52 5.40 20.12 1.78
C GLY A 52 6.25 19.32 0.80
N VAL A 53 7.51 19.01 1.16
CA VAL A 53 8.38 18.14 0.35
C VAL A 53 7.66 16.82 0.05
N CYS A 54 7.62 16.45 -1.23
CA CYS A 54 7.08 15.17 -1.67
C CYS A 54 8.21 14.14 -1.71
N VAL A 55 8.01 13.01 -1.05
CA VAL A 55 8.86 11.83 -1.12
C VAL A 55 8.31 10.95 -2.22
N GLU A 56 9.09 10.80 -3.29
CA GLU A 56 8.77 9.93 -4.42
C GLU A 56 9.36 8.53 -4.21
N PRO A 57 8.54 7.49 -3.98
CA PRO A 57 9.03 6.15 -3.62
C PRO A 57 9.78 5.42 -4.74
N THR A 58 9.90 6.04 -5.91
CA THR A 58 10.42 5.42 -7.14
C THR A 58 11.84 5.88 -7.50
N SER A 59 12.43 6.79 -6.73
CA SER A 59 13.76 7.34 -7.02
C SER A 59 14.61 7.51 -5.77
N LEU A 60 15.93 7.35 -5.91
CA LEU A 60 16.86 7.51 -4.80
C LEU A 60 16.85 8.95 -4.25
N ASP A 61 16.75 9.95 -5.13
CA ASP A 61 16.65 11.35 -4.72
C ASP A 61 15.32 11.66 -4.03
N GLY A 62 14.24 11.01 -4.47
CA GLY A 62 12.91 11.11 -3.86
C GLY A 62 12.87 10.60 -2.42
N VAL A 63 13.76 9.69 -2.04
CA VAL A 63 13.82 9.12 -0.67
C VAL A 63 14.85 9.77 0.24
N ALA A 64 15.70 10.67 -0.30
CA ALA A 64 16.67 11.41 0.50
C ALA A 64 16.08 12.12 1.73
N PRO A 65 14.84 12.70 1.68
CA PRO A 65 14.21 13.30 2.85
C PRO A 65 13.93 12.32 4.01
N LEU A 66 13.95 11.01 3.77
CA LEU A 66 13.76 9.98 4.79
C LEU A 66 15.03 9.67 5.58
N HIS A 67 16.20 10.10 5.11
CA HIS A 67 17.49 9.78 5.75
C HIS A 67 17.56 10.17 7.24
N PRO A 68 17.05 11.34 7.69
CA PRO A 68 17.07 11.72 9.11
C PRO A 68 16.26 10.80 10.03
N TRP A 69 15.41 9.93 9.48
CA TRP A 69 14.59 9.04 10.29
C TRP A 69 15.31 7.78 10.71
N LEU A 70 16.36 7.41 10.00
CA LEU A 70 17.20 6.30 10.41
C LEU A 70 17.68 6.57 11.84
N ARG A 71 17.36 5.64 12.75
CA ARG A 71 17.63 5.68 14.19
C ARG A 71 16.88 6.77 14.96
N THR A 72 15.86 7.37 14.37
CA THR A 72 14.94 8.26 15.07
C THR A 72 13.69 7.48 15.46
N THR A 73 13.21 7.76 16.67
CA THR A 73 12.04 7.10 17.24
C THR A 73 10.74 7.68 16.68
N ALA A 74 9.84 6.80 16.29
CA ALA A 74 8.45 7.09 15.96
C ALA A 74 7.71 7.58 17.21
N ARG A 75 6.93 8.64 17.05
CA ARG A 75 6.19 9.29 18.14
C ARG A 75 4.69 9.12 18.03
N ASP A 76 4.20 8.96 16.81
CA ASP A 76 2.78 8.83 16.52
C ASP A 76 2.59 8.12 15.18
N ALA A 77 1.52 7.35 15.08
CA ALA A 77 1.09 6.70 13.86
C ALA A 77 -0.42 6.45 13.88
N GLY A 78 -1.09 6.73 12.77
CA GLY A 78 -2.53 6.54 12.66
C GLY A 78 -3.06 6.73 11.26
N VAL A 79 -4.33 6.41 11.08
CA VAL A 79 -5.07 6.53 9.82
C VAL A 79 -6.33 7.35 10.01
N ASP A 80 -6.66 8.17 9.02
CA ASP A 80 -7.94 8.89 9.03
C ASP A 80 -9.07 8.05 8.38
N ALA A 81 -10.29 8.58 8.41
CA ALA A 81 -11.47 7.93 7.84
C ALA A 81 -11.40 7.73 6.31
N THR A 82 -10.46 8.39 5.63
CA THR A 82 -10.21 8.20 4.20
C THR A 82 -9.21 7.06 3.94
N GLY A 83 -8.52 6.58 4.98
CA GLY A 83 -7.43 5.63 4.88
C GLY A 83 -6.07 6.31 4.70
N ALA A 84 -5.98 7.64 4.84
CA ALA A 84 -4.69 8.32 4.76
C ALA A 84 -3.87 8.00 6.01
N LEU A 85 -2.66 7.48 5.82
CA LEU A 85 -1.72 7.21 6.89
C LEU A 85 -1.00 8.50 7.29
N SER A 86 -0.88 8.69 8.59
CA SER A 86 0.03 9.63 9.23
C SER A 86 1.08 8.86 10.03
N PHE A 87 2.35 9.25 9.89
CA PHE A 87 3.45 8.63 10.62
C PHE A 87 4.47 9.68 11.01
N THR A 88 4.71 9.84 12.31
CA THR A 88 5.57 10.88 12.86
C THR A 88 6.85 10.28 13.42
N VAL A 89 8.00 10.72 12.89
CA VAL A 89 9.34 10.33 13.34
C VAL A 89 10.11 11.59 13.73
N GLY A 90 10.46 11.71 15.02
CA GLY A 90 11.10 12.91 15.54
C GLY A 90 10.24 14.18 15.31
N PRO A 91 10.74 15.22 14.61
CA PRO A 91 9.97 16.43 14.27
C PRO A 91 9.17 16.31 12.95
N THR A 92 9.32 15.22 12.21
CA THR A 92 8.81 15.09 10.85
C THR A 92 7.57 14.20 10.83
N THR A 93 6.52 14.64 10.13
CA THR A 93 5.32 13.82 9.94
C THR A 93 5.12 13.53 8.47
N LEU A 94 4.96 12.26 8.14
CA LEU A 94 4.50 11.84 6.83
C LEU A 94 3.00 11.84 6.75
N ARG A 95 2.51 12.13 5.55
CA ARG A 95 1.16 11.80 5.14
C ARG A 95 1.17 11.05 3.82
N CYS A 96 0.69 9.83 3.84
CA CYS A 96 0.44 9.04 2.63
C CYS A 96 -1.07 9.04 2.39
N ALA A 97 -1.51 9.77 1.37
CA ALA A 97 -2.91 9.79 0.98
C ALA A 97 -3.26 8.53 0.17
N PRO A 98 -4.52 8.07 0.18
CA PRO A 98 -4.96 7.01 -0.72
C PRO A 98 -4.73 7.39 -2.18
N ASP A 99 -4.33 6.41 -2.98
CA ASP A 99 -4.25 6.53 -4.42
C ASP A 99 -5.50 5.90 -5.06
N PRO A 100 -6.08 6.49 -6.13
CA PRO A 100 -7.29 5.94 -6.74
C PRO A 100 -7.12 4.58 -7.40
N SER A 101 -5.88 4.18 -7.74
CA SER A 101 -5.57 2.99 -8.54
C SER A 101 -4.76 1.93 -7.79
N TYR A 102 -4.03 2.32 -6.73
CA TYR A 102 -3.10 1.44 -6.03
C TYR A 102 -3.27 1.48 -4.51
N GLU A 103 -2.77 0.45 -3.86
CA GLU A 103 -2.63 0.41 -2.41
C GLU A 103 -1.53 1.41 -2.01
N ALA A 104 -1.89 2.46 -1.27
CA ALA A 104 -0.97 3.58 -1.06
C ALA A 104 0.08 3.29 0.00
N CYS A 105 -0.31 2.56 1.05
CA CYS A 105 0.55 2.18 2.14
C CYS A 105 0.09 0.88 2.80
N ALA A 106 1.03 0.19 3.44
CA ALA A 106 0.77 -1.00 4.23
C ALA A 106 1.64 -1.03 5.49
N HIS A 107 1.13 -1.62 6.56
CA HIS A 107 1.89 -1.90 7.78
C HIS A 107 1.81 -3.38 8.12
N ASP A 108 2.97 -4.06 8.13
CA ASP A 108 3.14 -5.40 8.66
C ASP A 108 3.48 -5.32 10.15
N GLY A 109 2.48 -5.54 10.98
CA GLY A 109 2.54 -5.45 12.42
C GLY A 109 2.90 -6.76 13.12
N PRO A 110 3.18 -6.69 14.43
CA PRO A 110 3.52 -7.86 15.23
C PRO A 110 2.40 -8.92 15.20
N GLY A 111 2.80 -10.20 15.19
CA GLY A 111 1.86 -11.33 15.16
C GLY A 111 1.24 -11.61 13.79
N GLY A 112 1.80 -11.03 12.72
CA GLY A 112 1.30 -11.21 11.34
C GLY A 112 0.00 -10.46 11.09
N ALA A 113 -0.23 -9.37 11.83
CA ALA A 113 -1.28 -8.43 11.49
C ALA A 113 -0.82 -7.55 10.33
N GLU A 114 -1.72 -7.22 9.43
CA GLU A 114 -1.43 -6.39 8.27
C GLU A 114 -2.53 -5.35 8.12
N VAL A 115 -2.16 -4.08 7.95
CA VAL A 115 -3.09 -2.98 7.66
C VAL A 115 -2.74 -2.43 6.29
N VAL A 116 -3.69 -2.33 5.37
CA VAL A 116 -3.48 -1.79 4.01
C VAL A 116 -4.47 -0.68 3.71
N CYS A 117 -3.97 0.42 3.15
CA CYS A 117 -4.79 1.46 2.54
C CYS A 117 -5.19 1.02 1.12
N MET A 118 -6.48 0.77 0.91
CA MET A 118 -6.99 0.23 -0.35
C MET A 118 -7.04 1.30 -1.46
N PRO A 119 -7.05 0.89 -2.75
CA PRO A 119 -7.26 1.81 -3.86
C PRO A 119 -8.57 2.60 -3.71
N GLY A 120 -8.48 3.92 -3.90
CA GLY A 120 -9.59 4.85 -3.72
C GLY A 120 -9.91 5.19 -2.25
N GLY A 121 -9.14 4.65 -1.30
CA GLY A 121 -9.32 4.86 0.13
C GLY A 121 -9.95 3.68 0.86
N GLY A 122 -10.16 3.87 2.16
CA GLY A 122 -10.57 2.81 3.07
C GLY A 122 -9.40 1.92 3.50
N LEU A 123 -9.71 0.92 4.32
CA LEU A 123 -8.73 0.08 5.00
C LEU A 123 -9.12 -1.39 4.89
N ALA A 124 -8.11 -2.24 4.73
CA ALA A 124 -8.24 -3.67 4.92
C ALA A 124 -7.27 -4.12 6.02
N ILE A 125 -7.74 -5.02 6.88
CA ILE A 125 -6.98 -5.51 8.02
C ILE A 125 -6.99 -7.03 8.00
N TRP A 126 -5.80 -7.63 8.04
CA TRP A 126 -5.60 -9.06 8.20
C TRP A 126 -4.89 -9.34 9.50
N GLY A 127 -5.05 -10.56 10.00
CA GLY A 127 -4.32 -11.02 11.16
C GLY A 127 -4.36 -12.53 11.30
N CYS A 128 -3.41 -13.04 12.07
CA CYS A 128 -3.45 -14.42 12.52
C CYS A 128 -4.48 -14.53 13.66
N PRO A 129 -5.48 -15.43 13.57
CA PRO A 129 -6.39 -15.67 14.68
C PRO A 129 -5.61 -15.99 15.97
N PRO A 130 -6.10 -15.58 17.16
CA PRO A 130 -5.37 -15.70 18.43
C PRO A 130 -4.80 -17.11 18.70
N ALA A 131 -5.44 -18.16 18.18
CA ALA A 131 -5.03 -19.56 18.34
C ALA A 131 -3.65 -19.88 17.73
N ALA A 132 -3.26 -19.23 16.62
CA ALA A 132 -1.98 -19.45 15.96
C ALA A 132 -0.84 -18.64 16.61
N ARG A 133 -1.17 -17.57 17.34
CA ARG A 133 -0.23 -16.69 18.05
C ARG A 133 0.52 -17.40 19.18
N ASN A 134 -0.11 -18.40 19.81
CA ASN A 134 0.47 -19.18 20.90
C ASN A 134 1.36 -20.35 20.42
N ALA A 135 1.20 -20.78 19.17
CA ALA A 135 1.99 -21.87 18.58
C ALA A 135 3.34 -21.38 17.99
N ALA A 136 3.42 -20.11 17.60
CA ALA A 136 4.59 -19.52 16.93
C ALA A 136 5.74 -19.14 17.88
N GLY A 137 5.58 -19.25 19.20
CA GLY A 137 6.65 -18.99 20.18
C GLY A 137 7.82 -19.98 20.13
N ALA A 138 7.71 -21.05 19.34
CA ALA A 138 8.72 -22.10 19.21
C ALA A 138 9.35 -22.14 17.79
N GLY A 139 9.97 -21.04 17.39
CA GLY A 139 11.04 -21.03 16.38
C GLY A 139 10.65 -20.76 14.93
N ARG A 140 11.56 -20.02 14.26
CA ARG A 140 11.76 -19.71 12.81
C ARG A 140 11.53 -18.23 12.50
N ARG A 141 12.49 -17.47 11.93
CA ARG A 141 13.16 -17.51 10.61
C ARG A 141 12.17 -17.56 9.42
N ARG A 142 11.89 -16.35 8.89
CA ARG A 142 11.41 -15.92 7.55
C ARG A 142 10.17 -16.61 6.95
N VAL A 143 9.17 -15.79 6.61
CA VAL A 143 8.61 -15.69 5.24
C VAL A 143 8.32 -14.22 4.95
N ALA A 144 9.32 -13.49 4.42
CA ALA A 144 9.07 -12.31 3.60
C ALA A 144 9.31 -12.78 2.16
N ALA A 145 8.30 -13.39 1.56
CA ALA A 145 8.29 -13.79 0.15
C ALA A 145 6.89 -14.28 -0.22
N ASN A 146 5.96 -13.35 -0.51
CA ASN A 146 4.90 -13.68 -1.46
C ASN A 146 4.22 -12.47 -2.13
N TRP A 147 5.00 -11.50 -2.64
CA TRP A 147 4.46 -10.47 -3.54
C TRP A 147 4.65 -10.78 -5.04
N HIS A 148 5.39 -11.82 -5.41
CA HIS A 148 5.61 -12.19 -6.82
C HIS A 148 4.61 -13.21 -7.41
N ALA A 149 3.60 -13.67 -6.66
CA ALA A 149 2.68 -14.70 -7.16
C ALA A 149 1.38 -14.17 -7.80
N VAL A 150 1.05 -12.89 -7.69
CA VAL A 150 -0.24 -12.36 -8.21
C VAL A 150 -0.14 -11.63 -9.56
N HIS A 151 1.05 -11.21 -9.99
CA HIS A 151 1.26 -10.62 -11.33
C HIS A 151 2.10 -11.51 -12.26
N ARG A 152 1.60 -12.70 -12.58
CA ARG A 152 2.03 -13.43 -13.79
C ARG A 152 1.15 -13.01 -14.97
N VAL A 153 1.25 -11.75 -15.38
CA VAL A 153 0.81 -11.33 -16.72
C VAL A 153 1.89 -11.82 -17.69
N LEU A 154 1.53 -12.82 -18.50
CA LEU A 154 2.35 -13.30 -19.61
C LEU A 154 2.59 -12.15 -20.61
N PRO A 155 3.82 -11.87 -21.07
CA PRO A 155 4.04 -10.97 -22.18
C PRO A 155 3.87 -11.76 -23.50
N GLY A 156 3.12 -11.17 -24.45
CA GLY A 156 3.28 -11.49 -25.87
C GLY A 156 2.38 -12.59 -26.44
N ARG A 157 1.16 -12.20 -26.82
CA ARG A 157 0.61 -12.62 -28.12
C ARG A 157 -0.30 -11.52 -28.67
N ALA A 158 0.17 -10.90 -29.74
CA ALA A 158 -0.58 -9.94 -30.52
C ALA A 158 -1.93 -10.56 -30.96
N ALA A 159 -3.03 -10.02 -30.45
CA ALA A 159 -4.33 -10.23 -31.06
C ALA A 159 -4.36 -9.40 -32.36
N ARG A 160 -4.33 -10.09 -33.50
CA ARG A 160 -4.57 -9.47 -34.81
C ARG A 160 -5.96 -8.83 -34.79
N VAL A 161 -6.01 -7.53 -35.06
CA VAL A 161 -7.23 -6.82 -35.41
C VAL A 161 -7.69 -7.34 -36.78
N GLY A 162 -8.75 -8.14 -36.79
CA GLY A 162 -9.50 -8.47 -38.01
C GLY A 162 -10.49 -7.35 -38.35
N PRO A 163 -10.84 -7.14 -39.63
CA PRO A 163 -11.71 -6.04 -40.03
C PRO A 163 -13.14 -6.23 -39.52
N ILE A 164 -13.75 -5.10 -39.12
CA ILE A 164 -15.13 -4.98 -38.67
C ILE A 164 -16.08 -5.37 -39.82
N ALA A 165 -16.88 -6.43 -39.62
CA ALA A 165 -17.96 -6.78 -40.52
C ALA A 165 -19.14 -5.80 -40.33
N ALA A 166 -19.59 -5.19 -41.43
CA ALA A 166 -20.75 -4.31 -41.47
C ALA A 166 -22.06 -5.07 -41.17
N PRO A 167 -23.08 -4.42 -40.56
CA PRO A 167 -24.36 -5.06 -40.28
C PRO A 167 -25.19 -5.31 -41.55
N PRO A 168 -26.05 -6.35 -41.57
CA PRO A 168 -26.83 -6.71 -42.75
C PRO A 168 -27.95 -5.70 -43.04
N ARG A 169 -28.01 -5.25 -44.31
CA ARG A 169 -29.13 -4.48 -44.87
C ARG A 169 -30.39 -5.36 -44.89
N ARG A 170 -31.43 -4.98 -44.14
CA ARG A 170 -32.80 -5.51 -44.37
C ARG A 170 -33.38 -4.86 -45.63
N ARG A 171 -33.67 -5.69 -46.64
CA ARG A 171 -34.34 -5.29 -47.88
C ARG A 171 -35.73 -5.95 -47.95
N GLY A 172 -36.77 -5.12 -47.81
CA GLY A 172 -37.99 -5.12 -48.65
C GLY A 172 -39.20 -5.99 -48.26
N GLN A 173 -40.36 -5.33 -48.16
CA GLN A 173 -41.69 -5.71 -48.70
C GLN A 173 -42.58 -4.44 -48.58
N ARG A 174 -42.80 -3.64 -49.63
CA ARG A 174 -43.84 -3.67 -50.70
C ARG A 174 -45.30 -3.75 -50.21
N GLY A 175 -46.07 -2.70 -50.50
CA GLY A 175 -47.54 -2.68 -50.56
C GLY A 175 -48.11 -1.25 -50.61
N GLY A 176 -48.65 -0.81 -51.75
CA GLY A 176 -49.65 0.28 -51.86
C GLY A 176 -50.96 -0.30 -52.42
N PRO A 177 -51.83 0.47 -53.10
CA PRO A 177 -52.54 1.72 -52.78
C PRO A 177 -54.00 1.40 -52.28
N PRO A 178 -54.97 2.34 -52.22
CA PRO A 178 -55.62 2.96 -53.38
C PRO A 178 -55.58 4.49 -53.41
#